data_AF-A0A6A4HPJ6-F1
#
_entry.id   AF-A0A6A4HPJ6-F1
#
_cell.length_a   1.000
_cell.length_b   1.000
_cell.length_c   1.000
_cell.angle_alpha   90.00
_cell.angle_beta   90.00
_cell.angle_gamma   90.00
#
_symmetry.space_group_name_H-M   'P 1'
#
loop_
_entity.id
_entity.type
_entity.pdbx_description
1 polymer ?
#
loop_
_entity_poly.entity_id
_entity_poly.type
_entity_poly.pdbx_seq_one_letter_code
_entity_poly.pdbx_strand_id
1 'polypeptide(L)'
;MANNQTKKNKCSGASSGSGASAGTSKRRCTQPEPQAYNATTLKSTKSFTLSERAQQFKAGFKDGAMDDKIPEKQMKGWTSSVYNHFVSPLTINASGPVAVKYTFHCKIYTNQIVTQLHHNDSTSNLKRHIAHCSAVLNAEATGQLTMPMFSGGSTYSDSKLWLYIVEWCTCNNHLMMIVEDKAYVKTLQMMNANVTIPGQKTVSHDIKAVYKISKVHVK
;
A
#
# COMPACT_ATOMS: atom_id res chain seq x y z
N MET A 1 49.71 14.58 34.42
CA MET A 1 50.71 14.61 33.33
C MET A 1 50.75 13.23 32.68
N ALA A 2 50.08 13.04 31.54
CA ALA A 2 50.31 11.90 30.65
C ALA A 2 49.74 12.28 29.27
N ASN A 3 50.62 12.17 28.28
CA ASN A 3 50.58 12.74 26.94
C ASN A 3 50.25 11.59 25.97
N ASN A 4 49.27 11.72 25.07
CA ASN A 4 49.10 10.74 23.99
C ASN A 4 48.54 11.35 22.70
N GLN A 5 49.50 11.91 21.95
CA GLN A 5 49.75 11.77 20.51
C GLN A 5 48.56 11.45 19.58
N THR A 6 48.21 12.48 18.80
CA THR A 6 47.41 12.43 17.58
C THR A 6 48.21 11.89 16.38
N LYS A 7 47.76 10.78 15.79
CA LYS A 7 48.25 10.28 14.49
C LYS A 7 47.54 11.02 13.35
N LYS A 8 48.31 11.82 12.60
CA LYS A 8 47.93 12.39 11.30
C LYS A 8 48.11 11.32 10.21
N ASN A 9 47.03 10.90 9.56
CA ASN A 9 47.11 10.13 8.32
C ASN A 9 47.01 11.07 7.12
N LYS A 10 48.10 11.11 6.35
CA LYS A 10 48.28 11.84 5.11
C LYS A 10 47.96 10.89 3.95
N CYS A 11 46.82 11.06 3.29
CA CYS A 11 46.52 10.42 2.01
C CYS A 11 46.61 11.46 0.90
N SER A 12 47.74 11.44 0.19
CA SER A 12 47.92 12.08 -1.11
C SER A 12 47.89 10.99 -2.16
N GLY A 13 46.85 11.00 -3.01
CA GLY A 13 46.70 10.08 -4.13
C GLY A 13 45.91 10.75 -5.24
N ALA A 14 46.60 11.57 -6.03
CA ALA A 14 46.13 12.00 -7.33
C ALA A 14 46.36 10.84 -8.32
N SER A 15 45.32 10.42 -9.01
CA SER A 15 45.40 9.54 -10.18
C SER A 15 44.34 9.97 -11.18
N SER A 16 44.81 10.73 -12.17
CA SER A 16 44.14 11.06 -13.41
C SER A 16 44.14 9.83 -14.31
N GLY A 17 42.95 9.34 -14.66
CA GLY A 17 42.75 8.23 -15.59
C GLY A 17 41.68 8.58 -16.61
N SER A 18 42.09 9.22 -17.69
CA SER A 18 41.30 9.42 -18.91
C SER A 18 41.18 8.07 -19.64
N GLY A 19 39.97 7.58 -19.83
CA GLY A 19 39.70 6.35 -20.58
C GLY A 19 38.37 6.44 -21.30
N ALA A 20 38.41 6.98 -22.53
CA ALA A 20 37.32 6.85 -23.48
C ALA A 20 37.23 5.39 -23.95
N SER A 21 36.07 4.76 -23.83
CA SER A 21 35.76 3.54 -24.57
C SER A 21 34.29 3.53 -24.97
N ALA A 22 34.07 3.83 -26.25
CA ALA A 22 32.81 3.64 -26.93
C ALA A 22 32.63 2.14 -27.21
N GLY A 23 31.76 1.49 -26.44
CA GLY A 23 31.36 0.11 -26.62
C GLY A 23 29.84 0.00 -26.66
N THR A 24 29.25 0.26 -27.82
CA THR A 24 27.83 -0.03 -28.11
C THR A 24 27.63 -1.55 -28.20
N SER A 25 27.51 -2.21 -27.05
CA SER A 25 27.08 -3.61 -26.97
C SER A 25 25.56 -3.69 -27.12
N LYS A 26 25.11 -3.91 -28.36
CA LYS A 26 23.73 -4.35 -28.64
C LYS A 26 23.54 -5.75 -28.06
N ARG A 27 23.12 -5.84 -26.80
CA ARG A 27 22.52 -7.07 -26.26
C ARG A 27 21.20 -7.30 -26.98
N ARG A 28 21.24 -8.17 -27.99
CA ARG A 28 20.05 -8.78 -28.58
C ARG A 28 19.40 -9.63 -27.49
N CYS A 29 18.33 -9.11 -26.87
CA CYS A 29 17.40 -9.93 -26.10
C CYS A 29 16.75 -10.91 -27.06
N THR A 30 17.22 -12.16 -27.03
CA THR A 30 16.46 -13.29 -27.58
C THR A 30 15.20 -13.42 -26.74
N GLN A 31 14.09 -12.94 -27.27
CA GLN A 31 12.76 -13.16 -26.70
C GLN A 31 12.51 -14.67 -26.69
N PRO A 32 12.15 -15.29 -25.56
CA PRO A 32 11.68 -16.67 -25.56
C PRO A 32 10.41 -16.75 -26.41
N GLU A 33 10.40 -17.74 -27.29
CA GLU A 33 9.29 -18.09 -28.17
C GLU A 33 7.98 -18.23 -27.37
N PRO A 34 6.87 -17.60 -27.81
CA PRO A 34 5.60 -17.65 -27.09
C PRO A 34 5.04 -19.07 -27.13
N GLN A 35 5.15 -19.78 -26.02
CA GLN A 35 4.48 -21.05 -25.83
C GLN A 35 2.96 -20.82 -25.82
N ALA A 36 2.27 -21.47 -26.75
CA ALA A 36 0.82 -21.48 -26.86
C ALA A 36 0.21 -22.01 -25.55
N TYR A 37 -0.34 -21.12 -24.72
CA TYR A 37 -1.14 -21.51 -23.57
C TYR A 37 -2.49 -22.02 -24.07
N ASN A 38 -2.78 -23.29 -23.78
CA ASN A 38 -4.09 -23.88 -24.06
C ASN A 38 -5.14 -23.16 -23.20
N ALA A 39 -5.95 -22.33 -23.84
CA ALA A 39 -7.09 -21.65 -23.24
C ALA A 39 -8.09 -22.70 -22.74
N THR A 40 -7.99 -23.04 -21.46
CA THR A 40 -9.00 -23.85 -20.78
C THR A 40 -10.25 -22.98 -20.66
N THR A 41 -11.31 -23.36 -21.37
CA THR A 41 -12.61 -22.67 -21.37
C THR A 41 -13.19 -22.63 -19.96
N LEU A 42 -13.01 -21.49 -19.28
CA LEU A 42 -13.63 -21.19 -18.00
C LEU A 42 -15.16 -21.18 -18.18
N LYS A 43 -15.82 -22.22 -17.66
CA LYS A 43 -17.28 -22.28 -17.57
C LYS A 43 -17.76 -21.05 -16.79
N SER A 44 -18.48 -20.16 -17.47
CA SER A 44 -19.06 -18.94 -16.90
C SER A 44 -19.91 -19.29 -15.68
N THR A 45 -19.38 -19.02 -14.49
CA THR A 45 -20.08 -19.24 -13.23
C THR A 45 -21.02 -18.06 -13.03
N LYS A 46 -22.34 -18.29 -12.97
CA LYS A 46 -23.32 -17.23 -12.69
C LYS A 46 -22.90 -16.49 -11.41
N SER A 47 -22.68 -15.18 -11.52
CA SER A 47 -22.33 -14.35 -10.37
C SER A 47 -23.58 -14.04 -9.55
N PHE A 48 -23.76 -14.73 -8.42
CA PHE A 48 -24.80 -14.38 -7.46
C PHE A 48 -24.58 -12.99 -6.86
N THR A 49 -25.66 -12.25 -6.66
CA THR A 49 -25.69 -11.00 -5.91
C THR A 49 -25.41 -11.26 -4.42
N LEU A 50 -25.02 -10.22 -3.67
CA LEU A 50 -24.75 -10.33 -2.23
C LEU A 50 -25.97 -10.77 -1.41
N SER A 51 -27.16 -10.31 -1.80
CA SER A 51 -28.42 -10.67 -1.14
C SER A 51 -28.75 -12.15 -1.35
N GLU A 52 -28.60 -12.65 -2.58
CA GLU A 52 -28.84 -14.07 -2.89
C GLU A 52 -27.88 -14.99 -2.12
N ARG A 53 -26.60 -14.61 -2.02
CA ARG A 53 -25.63 -15.37 -1.21
C ARG A 53 -25.99 -15.38 0.28
N ALA A 54 -26.44 -14.24 0.80
CA ALA A 54 -26.90 -14.15 2.19
C ALA A 54 -28.15 -15.03 2.43
N GLN A 55 -29.11 -15.03 1.51
CA GLN A 55 -30.30 -15.88 1.58
C GLN A 55 -29.96 -17.37 1.48
N GLN A 56 -29.11 -17.75 0.52
CA GLN A 56 -28.66 -19.14 0.34
C GLN A 56 -27.92 -19.63 1.59
N PHE A 57 -27.10 -18.78 2.19
CA PHE A 57 -26.42 -19.08 3.43
C PHE A 57 -27.42 -19.29 4.59
N LYS A 58 -28.40 -18.39 4.76
CA LYS A 58 -29.45 -18.52 5.79
C LYS A 58 -30.28 -19.80 5.62
N ALA A 59 -30.59 -20.20 4.38
CA ALA A 59 -31.35 -21.41 4.08
C ALA A 59 -30.65 -22.72 4.53
N GLY A 60 -29.33 -22.71 4.73
CA GLY A 60 -28.58 -23.86 5.24
C GLY A 60 -28.83 -24.16 6.73
N PHE A 61 -29.35 -23.20 7.49
CA PHE A 61 -29.61 -23.36 8.92
C PHE A 61 -31.08 -23.71 9.16
N LYS A 62 -31.35 -25.01 9.42
CA LYS A 62 -32.70 -25.58 9.51
C LYS A 62 -33.58 -25.04 10.65
N ASP A 63 -33.01 -24.32 11.61
CA ASP A 63 -33.68 -24.08 12.90
C ASP A 63 -34.21 -22.65 13.12
N GLY A 64 -34.21 -21.77 12.11
CA GLY A 64 -34.55 -20.36 12.33
C GLY A 64 -33.74 -19.73 13.47
N ALA A 65 -32.52 -20.24 13.68
CA ALA A 65 -31.67 -19.87 14.79
C ALA A 65 -31.48 -18.35 14.77
N MET A 66 -31.71 -17.70 15.91
CA MET A 66 -31.43 -16.27 16.05
C MET A 66 -30.01 -15.96 15.58
N ASP A 67 -29.86 -14.88 14.83
CA ASP A 67 -28.61 -14.48 14.16
C ASP A 67 -27.42 -14.46 15.15
N ASP A 68 -27.66 -14.25 16.45
CA ASP A 68 -26.67 -14.22 17.53
C ASP A 68 -26.03 -15.58 17.86
N LYS A 69 -26.70 -16.72 17.58
CA LYS A 69 -26.17 -18.07 17.86
C LYS A 69 -25.40 -18.68 16.70
N ILE A 70 -25.45 -18.06 15.53
CA ILE A 70 -24.78 -18.56 14.32
C ILE A 70 -23.24 -18.48 14.43
N PRO A 71 -22.63 -17.38 14.93
CA PRO A 71 -21.18 -17.28 15.04
C PRO A 71 -20.59 -18.37 15.94
N GLU A 72 -21.22 -18.66 17.07
CA GLU A 72 -20.74 -19.73 17.98
C GLU A 72 -20.71 -21.10 17.30
N LYS A 73 -21.73 -21.42 16.49
CA LYS A 73 -21.77 -22.66 15.72
C LYS A 73 -20.68 -22.69 14.65
N GLN A 74 -20.46 -21.59 13.94
CA GLN A 74 -19.40 -21.51 12.93
C GLN A 74 -18.00 -21.59 13.54
N MET A 75 -17.77 -20.90 14.66
CA MET A 75 -16.50 -20.89 15.37
C MET A 75 -16.07 -22.30 15.82
N LYS A 76 -17.01 -23.19 16.16
CA LYS A 76 -16.71 -24.60 16.45
C LYS A 76 -16.12 -25.35 15.26
N GLY A 77 -16.45 -24.94 14.02
CA GLY A 77 -15.92 -25.52 12.79
C GLY A 77 -14.61 -24.87 12.31
N TRP A 78 -14.17 -23.79 12.95
CA TRP A 78 -12.96 -23.08 12.54
C TRP A 78 -11.70 -23.75 13.09
N THR A 79 -11.00 -24.48 12.22
CA THR A 79 -9.77 -25.20 12.57
C THR A 79 -8.49 -24.45 12.20
N SER A 80 -8.60 -23.35 11.43
CA SER A 80 -7.43 -22.61 10.96
C SER A 80 -6.76 -21.82 12.09
N SER A 81 -5.43 -21.90 12.18
CA SER A 81 -4.64 -21.17 13.19
C SER A 81 -4.75 -19.65 13.09
N VAL A 82 -5.26 -19.11 11.97
CA VAL A 82 -5.45 -17.67 11.76
C VAL A 82 -6.37 -17.04 12.81
N TYR A 83 -7.35 -17.80 13.31
CA TYR A 83 -8.32 -17.28 14.28
C TYR A 83 -7.70 -17.06 15.67
N ASN A 84 -6.61 -17.75 15.99
CA ASN A 84 -5.90 -17.57 17.27
C ASN A 84 -5.28 -16.18 17.41
N HIS A 85 -5.11 -15.45 16.31
CA HIS A 85 -4.57 -14.09 16.29
C HIS A 85 -5.57 -13.01 16.74
N PHE A 86 -6.86 -13.32 16.75
CA PHE A 86 -7.92 -12.35 17.03
C PHE A 86 -8.59 -12.61 18.38
N VAL A 87 -9.10 -11.55 19.01
CA VAL A 87 -9.82 -11.63 20.29
C VAL A 87 -11.16 -12.37 20.10
N SER A 88 -11.51 -13.21 21.06
CA SER A 88 -12.77 -13.94 21.14
C SER A 88 -13.51 -13.51 22.42
N PRO A 89 -14.84 -13.31 22.40
CA PRO A 89 -15.79 -13.51 21.30
C PRO A 89 -15.74 -12.39 20.23
N LEU A 90 -16.27 -12.67 19.04
CA LEU A 90 -16.32 -11.71 17.93
C LEU A 90 -17.47 -10.72 18.11
N THR A 91 -17.27 -9.48 17.65
CA THR A 91 -18.33 -8.48 17.63
C THR A 91 -19.13 -8.63 16.33
N ILE A 92 -20.44 -8.88 16.47
CA ILE A 92 -21.38 -8.95 15.34
C ILE A 92 -21.82 -7.52 15.02
N ASN A 93 -21.44 -7.03 13.84
CA ASN A 93 -21.91 -5.74 13.36
C ASN A 93 -23.04 -5.96 12.35
N ALA A 94 -24.27 -5.68 12.79
CA ALA A 94 -25.44 -5.60 11.92
C ALA A 94 -25.42 -4.28 11.12
N SER A 95 -24.40 -4.08 10.29
CA SER A 95 -24.31 -2.89 9.44
C SER A 95 -25.15 -3.07 8.18
N GLY A 96 -26.46 -2.87 8.33
CA GLY A 96 -27.42 -2.72 7.23
C GLY A 96 -28.34 -3.93 6.99
N PRO A 97 -29.40 -3.76 6.17
CA PRO A 97 -30.47 -4.75 6.01
C PRO A 97 -30.07 -6.03 5.26
N VAL A 98 -28.90 -6.06 4.61
CA VAL A 98 -28.57 -7.11 3.61
C VAL A 98 -27.44 -8.05 4.05
N ALA A 99 -26.53 -7.65 4.95
CA ALA A 99 -25.39 -8.50 5.28
C ALA A 99 -24.87 -8.32 6.72
N VAL A 100 -24.90 -9.42 7.48
CA VAL A 100 -24.23 -9.53 8.77
C VAL A 100 -22.71 -9.58 8.55
N LYS A 101 -21.97 -8.76 9.29
CA LYS A 101 -20.50 -8.73 9.26
C LYS A 101 -19.93 -9.13 10.62
N TYR A 102 -18.87 -9.93 10.58
CA TYR A 102 -18.03 -10.25 11.73
C TYR A 102 -16.86 -9.31 11.81
N THR A 103 -16.54 -8.93 13.03
CA THR A 103 -15.52 -7.95 13.34
C THR A 103 -14.46 -8.62 14.20
N PHE A 104 -13.28 -8.79 13.61
CA PHE A 104 -12.13 -9.43 14.22
C PHE A 104 -11.19 -8.36 14.74
N HIS A 105 -11.01 -8.32 16.06
CA HIS A 105 -10.07 -7.43 16.72
C HIS A 105 -8.71 -8.10 16.84
N CYS A 106 -7.66 -7.46 16.33
CA CYS A 106 -6.29 -7.98 16.46
C CYS A 106 -5.85 -7.98 17.93
N LYS A 107 -5.26 -9.09 18.41
CA LYS A 107 -4.74 -9.18 19.78
C LYS A 107 -3.54 -8.27 20.04
N ILE A 108 -2.76 -7.98 18.99
CA ILE A 108 -1.54 -7.18 19.08
C ILE A 108 -1.86 -5.69 18.91
N TYR A 109 -2.67 -5.34 17.91
CA TYR A 109 -3.07 -3.96 17.64
C TYR A 109 -4.57 -3.78 17.86
N THR A 110 -4.96 -3.36 19.07
CA THR A 110 -6.38 -3.20 19.45
C THR A 110 -7.16 -2.25 18.55
N ASN A 111 -6.47 -1.28 17.95
CA ASN A 111 -7.05 -0.29 17.02
C ASN A 111 -7.27 -0.84 15.60
N GLN A 112 -6.68 -1.99 15.25
CA GLN A 112 -6.87 -2.61 13.94
C GLN A 112 -7.99 -3.65 13.97
N ILE A 113 -8.91 -3.47 13.03
CA ILE A 113 -10.12 -4.25 12.92
C ILE A 113 -10.20 -4.83 11.51
N VAL A 114 -10.43 -6.14 11.42
CA VAL A 114 -10.71 -6.81 10.14
C VAL A 114 -12.18 -7.17 10.12
N THR A 115 -12.89 -6.77 9.07
CA THR A 115 -14.29 -7.16 8.88
C THR A 115 -14.41 -8.26 7.83
N GLN A 116 -15.31 -9.20 8.07
CA GLN A 116 -15.61 -10.30 7.15
C GLN A 116 -17.13 -10.47 7.03
N LEU A 117 -17.62 -10.72 5.83
CA LEU A 117 -19.02 -11.08 5.62
C LEU A 117 -19.27 -12.47 6.21
N HIS A 118 -20.42 -12.62 6.87
CA HIS A 118 -20.84 -13.86 7.52
C HIS A 118 -20.78 -15.11 6.61
N HIS A 119 -21.14 -14.96 5.34
CA HIS A 119 -21.16 -16.05 4.35
C HIS A 119 -19.82 -16.27 3.62
N ASN A 120 -18.76 -15.55 3.99
CA ASN A 120 -17.46 -15.68 3.34
C ASN A 120 -16.56 -16.63 4.12
N ASP A 121 -16.25 -17.79 3.55
CA ASP A 121 -15.36 -18.79 4.17
C ASP A 121 -13.87 -18.53 3.89
N SER A 122 -13.54 -17.55 3.03
CA SER A 122 -12.15 -17.25 2.69
C SER A 122 -11.42 -16.57 3.85
N THR A 123 -10.29 -17.13 4.27
CA THR A 123 -9.42 -16.56 5.31
C THR A 123 -8.35 -15.60 4.77
N SER A 124 -8.44 -15.22 3.49
CA SER A 124 -7.38 -14.45 2.81
C SER A 124 -7.18 -13.04 3.39
N ASN A 125 -8.25 -12.37 3.84
CA ASN A 125 -8.16 -11.07 4.53
C ASN A 125 -7.45 -11.20 5.90
N LEU A 126 -7.82 -12.21 6.68
CA LEU A 126 -7.26 -12.51 8.00
C LEU A 126 -5.77 -12.86 7.87
N LYS A 127 -5.40 -13.71 6.91
CA LYS A 127 -4.00 -14.07 6.63
C LYS A 127 -3.16 -12.85 6.24
N ARG A 128 -3.71 -11.98 5.38
CA ARG A 128 -3.02 -10.73 4.97
C ARG A 128 -2.77 -9.83 6.17
N HIS A 129 -3.77 -9.69 7.04
CA HIS A 129 -3.60 -8.93 8.28
C HIS A 129 -2.52 -9.52 9.19
N ILE A 130 -2.52 -10.85 9.42
CA ILE A 130 -1.49 -11.51 10.24
C ILE A 130 -0.08 -11.32 9.67
N ALA A 131 0.07 -11.43 8.35
CA ALA A 131 1.36 -11.19 7.68
C ALA A 131 1.86 -9.76 7.91
N HIS A 132 0.97 -8.77 7.83
CA HIS A 132 1.31 -7.39 8.15
C HIS A 132 1.60 -7.21 9.64
N CYS A 133 0.77 -7.77 10.52
CA CYS A 133 0.89 -7.62 11.97
C CYS A 133 2.21 -8.21 12.50
N SER A 134 2.61 -9.38 12.02
CA SER A 134 3.88 -10.02 12.37
C SER A 134 5.09 -9.26 11.82
N ALA A 135 5.01 -8.70 10.61
CA ALA A 135 6.06 -7.85 10.05
C ALA A 135 6.30 -6.60 10.92
N VAL A 136 5.23 -5.98 11.44
CA VAL A 136 5.32 -4.81 12.33
C VAL A 136 6.02 -5.16 13.63
N LEU A 137 5.61 -6.25 14.30
CA LEU A 137 6.25 -6.69 15.54
C LEU A 137 7.74 -6.99 15.38
N ASN A 138 8.11 -7.67 14.28
CA ASN A 138 9.51 -8.02 14.03
C ASN A 138 10.37 -6.77 13.75
N ALA A 139 9.82 -5.79 13.05
CA ALA A 139 10.50 -4.52 12.79
C ALA A 139 10.72 -3.71 14.07
N GLU A 140 9.70 -3.65 14.94
CA GLU A 140 9.80 -2.99 16.26
C GLU A 140 10.87 -3.65 17.13
N ALA A 141 10.89 -4.98 17.22
CA ALA A 141 11.89 -5.72 17.98
C ALA A 141 13.33 -5.50 17.47
N THR A 142 13.49 -5.29 16.16
CA THR A 142 14.80 -5.07 15.52
C THR A 142 15.26 -3.60 15.62
N GLY A 143 14.38 -2.67 16.04
CA GLY A 143 14.66 -1.24 16.03
C GLY A 143 14.83 -0.65 14.62
N GLN A 144 14.51 -1.43 13.58
CA GLN A 144 14.49 -0.99 12.20
C GLN A 144 13.04 -1.03 11.74
N LEU A 145 12.38 0.13 11.77
CA LEU A 145 11.13 0.30 11.03
C LEU A 145 11.44 0.01 9.56
N THR A 146 11.02 -1.15 9.09
CA THR A 146 11.24 -1.53 7.70
C THR A 146 10.58 -0.48 6.82
N MET A 147 11.25 -0.04 5.75
CA MET A 147 10.70 0.95 4.81
C MET A 147 9.23 0.70 4.42
N PRO A 148 8.76 -0.55 4.22
CA PRO A 148 7.34 -0.84 3.97
C PRO A 148 6.37 -0.35 5.05
N MET A 149 6.77 -0.31 6.32
CA MET A 149 5.94 0.21 7.42
C MET A 149 5.88 1.73 7.42
N PHE A 150 6.97 2.41 7.05
CA PHE A 150 6.95 3.85 6.82
C PHE A 150 6.10 4.19 5.59
N SER A 151 6.25 3.41 4.51
CA SER A 151 5.48 3.54 3.27
C SER A 151 4.02 3.11 3.38
N GLY A 152 3.63 2.38 4.43
CA GLY A 152 2.28 1.84 4.62
C GLY A 152 1.21 2.92 4.81
N GLY A 153 1.60 4.12 5.27
CA GLY A 153 0.70 5.27 5.43
C GLY A 153 0.76 6.27 4.27
N SER A 154 1.92 6.45 3.64
CA SER A 154 2.08 7.36 2.51
C SER A 154 2.03 6.58 1.20
N THR A 155 0.82 6.33 0.69
CA THR A 155 0.69 5.97 -0.72
C THR A 155 1.08 7.18 -1.56
N TYR A 156 2.35 7.20 -1.99
CA TYR A 156 2.81 8.09 -3.03
C TYR A 156 1.88 7.90 -4.24
N SER A 157 1.19 8.96 -4.63
CA SER A 157 0.48 9.00 -5.91
C SER A 157 0.98 10.22 -6.67
N ASP A 158 1.19 10.06 -7.97
CA ASP A 158 1.70 11.15 -8.81
C ASP A 158 0.78 12.37 -8.73
N SER A 159 -0.54 12.15 -8.75
CA SER A 159 -1.53 13.23 -8.61
C SER A 159 -1.43 13.98 -7.27
N LYS A 160 -1.14 13.28 -6.16
CA LYS A 160 -0.94 13.94 -4.86
C LYS A 160 0.35 14.74 -4.84
N LEU A 161 1.44 14.18 -5.37
CA LEU A 161 2.71 14.90 -5.49
C LEU A 161 2.50 16.20 -6.28
N TRP A 162 1.82 16.14 -7.42
CA TRP A 162 1.58 17.32 -8.26
C TRP A 162 0.73 18.35 -7.54
N LEU A 163 -0.30 17.93 -6.82
CA LEU A 163 -1.11 18.82 -5.99
C LEU A 163 -0.26 19.54 -4.94
N TYR A 164 0.65 18.83 -4.25
CA TYR A 164 1.55 19.45 -3.27
C TYR A 164 2.56 20.39 -3.91
N ILE A 165 3.06 20.10 -5.13
CA ILE A 165 3.94 21.01 -5.87
C ILE A 165 3.20 22.30 -6.22
N VAL A 166 1.96 22.18 -6.70
CA VAL A 166 1.09 23.31 -7.04
C VAL A 166 0.81 24.14 -5.79
N GLU A 167 0.40 23.50 -4.70
CA GLU A 167 0.16 24.15 -3.39
C GLU A 167 1.42 24.88 -2.92
N TRP A 168 2.57 24.21 -2.92
CA TRP A 168 3.85 24.78 -2.52
C TRP A 168 4.21 26.02 -3.35
N CYS A 169 4.04 25.97 -4.67
CA CYS A 169 4.25 27.11 -5.56
C CYS A 169 3.31 28.27 -5.24
N THR A 170 2.01 27.99 -5.04
CA THR A 170 1.00 29.03 -4.83
C THR A 170 1.06 29.66 -3.45
N CYS A 171 1.28 28.87 -2.39
CA CYS A 171 1.26 29.35 -1.01
C CYS A 171 2.52 30.12 -0.64
N ASN A 172 3.67 29.76 -1.23
CA ASN A 172 4.96 30.37 -0.90
C ASN A 172 5.48 31.31 -1.98
N ASN A 173 4.68 31.59 -3.02
CA ASN A 173 5.06 32.41 -4.18
C ASN A 173 6.37 31.95 -4.84
N HIS A 174 6.62 30.64 -4.88
CA HIS A 174 7.81 30.11 -5.53
C HIS A 174 7.67 30.17 -7.06
N LEU A 175 8.77 30.50 -7.73
CA LEU A 175 8.84 30.45 -9.18
C LEU A 175 8.68 29.00 -9.64
N MET A 176 7.80 28.77 -10.61
CA MET A 176 7.51 27.43 -11.16
C MET A 176 8.76 26.72 -11.73
N MET A 177 9.82 27.49 -12.04
CA MET A 177 11.11 26.97 -12.51
C MET A 177 11.82 26.09 -11.46
N ILE A 178 11.47 26.19 -10.17
CA ILE A 178 12.06 25.37 -9.09
C ILE A 178 11.84 23.87 -9.30
N VAL A 179 10.77 23.50 -10.00
CA VAL A 179 10.41 22.09 -10.24
C VAL A 179 11.40 21.41 -11.20
N GLU A 180 12.08 22.19 -12.03
CA GLU A 180 13.10 21.73 -12.97
C GLU A 180 14.53 21.83 -12.39
N ASP A 181 14.68 22.30 -11.15
CA ASP A 181 15.98 22.36 -10.51
C ASP A 181 16.56 20.96 -10.28
N LYS A 182 17.84 20.79 -10.63
CA LYS A 182 18.52 19.49 -10.59
C LYS A 182 18.64 18.95 -9.16
N ALA A 183 18.84 19.82 -8.17
CA ALA A 183 18.95 19.38 -6.78
C ALA A 183 17.59 18.91 -6.24
N TYR A 184 16.52 19.63 -6.58
CA TYR A 184 15.15 19.24 -6.26
C TYR A 184 14.76 17.91 -6.92
N VAL A 185 14.98 17.77 -8.23
CA VAL A 185 14.72 16.53 -8.99
C VAL A 185 15.47 15.34 -8.38
N LYS A 186 16.75 15.51 -8.05
CA LYS A 186 17.57 14.47 -7.43
C LYS A 186 17.03 14.04 -6.06
N THR A 187 16.51 14.99 -5.29
CA THR A 187 15.90 14.71 -3.98
C THR A 187 14.63 13.87 -4.13
N LEU A 188 13.76 14.23 -5.09
CA LEU A 188 12.55 13.44 -5.38
C LEU A 188 12.89 12.04 -5.89
N GLN A 189 13.87 11.92 -6.79
CA GLN A 189 14.32 10.64 -7.32
C GLN A 189 14.97 9.73 -6.26
N MET A 190 15.64 10.34 -5.27
CA MET A 190 16.17 9.61 -4.12
C MET A 190 15.05 9.03 -3.24
N MET A 191 13.94 9.77 -3.08
CA MET A 191 12.77 9.29 -2.34
C MET A 191 11.98 8.23 -3.11
N ASN A 192 11.84 8.39 -4.43
CA ASN A 192 11.20 7.41 -5.32
C ASN A 192 11.86 7.44 -6.70
N ALA A 193 12.57 6.36 -7.06
CA ALA A 193 13.29 6.27 -8.34
C ALA A 193 12.36 6.36 -9.57
N ASN A 194 11.08 6.02 -9.42
CA ASN A 194 10.09 6.03 -10.50
C ASN A 194 9.17 7.26 -10.44
N VAL A 195 9.59 8.34 -9.75
CA VAL A 195 8.82 9.59 -9.64
C VAL A 195 8.64 10.25 -11.02
N THR A 196 7.39 10.53 -11.41
CA THR A 196 7.10 11.34 -12.60
C THR A 196 6.98 12.81 -12.20
N ILE A 197 8.03 13.58 -12.48
CA ILE A 197 8.10 15.00 -12.12
C ILE A 197 7.43 15.84 -13.22
N PRO A 198 6.45 16.70 -12.89
CA PRO A 198 5.80 17.54 -13.88
C PRO A 198 6.76 18.65 -14.33
N GLY A 199 6.73 19.02 -15.60
CA GLY A 199 7.48 20.18 -16.09
C GLY A 199 6.86 21.51 -15.63
N GLN A 200 7.62 22.60 -15.76
CA GLN A 200 7.17 23.95 -15.38
C GLN A 200 5.84 24.35 -16.04
N LYS A 201 5.67 23.99 -17.31
CA LYS A 201 4.45 24.29 -18.07
C LYS A 201 3.23 23.57 -17.49
N THR A 202 3.38 22.30 -17.10
CA THR A 202 2.31 21.51 -16.48
C THR A 202 1.86 22.15 -15.18
N VAL A 203 2.81 22.52 -14.31
CA VAL A 203 2.50 23.21 -13.05
C VAL A 203 1.80 24.55 -13.29
N SER A 204 2.21 25.31 -14.31
CA SER A 204 1.52 26.55 -14.71
C SER A 204 0.07 26.30 -15.15
N HIS A 205 -0.18 25.24 -15.91
CA HIS A 205 -1.53 24.84 -16.33
C HIS A 205 -2.38 24.42 -15.13
N ASP A 206 -1.82 23.64 -14.20
CA ASP A 206 -2.53 23.16 -13.02
C ASP A 206 -2.90 24.32 -12.08
N ILE A 207 -2.00 25.28 -11.87
CA ILE A 207 -2.30 26.50 -11.09
C ILE A 207 -3.47 27.27 -11.71
N LYS A 208 -3.47 27.43 -13.05
CA LYS A 208 -4.59 28.08 -13.76
C LYS A 208 -5.89 27.29 -13.61
N ALA A 209 -5.83 25.95 -13.61
CA ALA A 209 -6.99 25.09 -13.41
C ALA A 209 -7.55 25.23 -11.98
N VAL A 210 -6.69 25.15 -10.97
CA VAL A 210 -7.06 25.37 -9.56
C VAL A 210 -7.67 26.75 -9.37
N TYR A 211 -7.08 27.80 -9.94
CA TYR A 211 -7.62 29.16 -9.88
C TYR A 211 -9.02 29.28 -10.51
N LYS A 212 -9.26 28.63 -11.66
CA LYS A 212 -10.58 28.62 -12.30
C LYS A 212 -11.64 27.97 -11.40
N ILE A 213 -11.29 26.86 -10.75
CA ILE A 213 -12.20 26.13 -9.84
C ILE A 213 -12.44 26.95 -8.56
N SER A 214 -11.39 27.52 -7.96
CA SER A 214 -11.51 28.27 -6.71
C SER A 214 -12.27 29.57 -6.91
N LYS A 215 -12.11 30.27 -8.04
CA LYS A 215 -12.86 31.49 -8.38
C LYS A 215 -14.38 31.30 -8.38
N VAL A 216 -14.88 30.11 -8.68
CA VAL A 216 -16.33 29.81 -8.62
C VAL A 216 -16.85 29.80 -7.18
N HIS A 217 -16.00 29.48 -6.21
CA HIS A 217 -16.37 29.27 -4.81
C HIS A 217 -16.00 30.45 -3.89
N VAL A 218 -15.06 31.30 -4.31
CA VAL A 218 -14.67 32.51 -3.58
C VAL A 218 -15.59 33.68 -4.03
N LYS A 219 -16.44 34.14 -3.11
CA LYS A 219 -17.29 35.33 -3.28
C LYS A 219 -16.55 36.62 -2.93
#